data_AF-A0A7C1M3H3-F1
#
_entry.id   AF-A0A7C1M3H3-F1
#
_cell.length_a   1.000
_cell.length_b   1.000
_cell.length_c   1.000
_cell.angle_alpha   90.00
_cell.angle_beta   90.00
_cell.angle_gamma   90.00
#
_symmetry.space_group_name_H-M   'P 1'
#
loop_
_entity.id
_entity.type
_entity.pdbx_description
1 polymer ?
#
loop_
_entity_poly.entity_id
_entity_poly.type
_entity_poly.pdbx_seq_one_letter_code
_entity_poly.pdbx_strand_id
1 'polypeptide(L)'
;MSKTRNTDNQFAFDLDDAVDIDTTASASPSLDSSLALNQTETVLELLDSWQQAGWIRPLDVRFARLIQDLSEEQREALQPLVLLLAALTSHQVGRGHVCVDLATLLADADSTLSLPPEEPIGILPVQTRQPGPGDILARVSADECISALGRALAVSDGSHTTPLVLNGTRLYLRRFWRYEQQIAAGIVQRLAQPSVLADPSSPAAKTLSQALDALFKPQ
;
A
#
# COMPACT_ATOMS: atom_id res chain seq x y z
N MET A 1 30.60 10.46 79.29
CA MET A 1 31.88 9.74 79.12
C MET A 1 31.62 8.76 77.98
N SER A 2 32.23 8.83 76.79
CA SER A 2 33.62 9.13 76.48
C SER A 2 33.79 9.71 75.07
N LYS A 3 34.86 10.49 74.93
CA LYS A 3 35.47 11.08 73.72
C LYS A 3 35.72 10.05 72.60
N THR A 4 35.73 10.52 71.34
CA THR A 4 36.80 10.43 70.28
C THR A 4 36.11 10.85 68.95
N ARG A 5 36.25 12.03 68.32
CA ARG A 5 37.37 12.88 67.83
C ARG A 5 38.20 12.26 66.68
N ASN A 6 37.94 12.73 65.45
CA ASN A 6 38.86 12.96 64.31
C ASN A 6 38.03 12.92 63.00
N THR A 7 38.25 13.66 61.91
CA THR A 7 39.13 14.78 61.47
C THR A 7 38.56 15.10 60.08
N ASP A 8 38.03 16.30 59.86
CA ASP A 8 38.62 17.38 59.04
C ASP A 8 38.89 17.04 57.56
N ASN A 9 38.11 17.69 56.69
CA ASN A 9 38.55 18.51 55.54
C ASN A 9 37.26 19.20 55.00
N GLN A 10 37.00 20.48 55.27
CA GLN A 10 37.45 21.66 54.48
C GLN A 10 37.29 21.39 52.96
N PHE A 11 36.48 22.10 52.18
CA PHE A 11 36.34 23.56 52.02
C PHE A 11 34.92 23.94 51.52
N ALA A 12 34.46 25.12 51.92
CA ALA A 12 33.33 25.84 51.35
C ALA A 12 33.74 26.60 50.09
N PHE A 13 32.88 26.68 49.07
CA PHE A 13 32.40 27.96 48.51
C PHE A 13 31.37 27.75 47.38
N ASP A 14 30.42 28.69 47.34
CA ASP A 14 29.34 28.91 46.36
C ASP A 14 29.77 28.85 44.89
N LEU A 15 28.84 28.45 44.02
CA LEU A 15 28.30 29.32 42.96
C LEU A 15 27.20 28.60 42.16
N ASP A 16 26.06 29.29 42.03
CA ASP A 16 25.08 29.10 40.95
C ASP A 16 25.80 28.94 39.61
N ASP A 17 25.44 27.90 38.86
CA ASP A 17 25.40 28.03 37.40
C ASP A 17 24.36 27.08 36.82
N ALA A 18 23.39 27.66 36.13
CA ALA A 18 22.37 26.97 35.38
C ALA A 18 23.04 26.19 34.25
N VAL A 19 22.95 24.86 34.29
CA VAL A 19 23.33 24.03 33.15
C VAL A 19 22.16 24.06 32.16
N ASP A 20 22.29 24.96 31.18
CA ASP A 20 21.57 24.91 29.92
C ASP A 20 21.71 23.51 29.31
N ILE A 21 20.62 22.76 29.32
CA ILE A 21 20.49 21.54 28.53
C ILE A 21 20.24 22.00 27.10
N ASP A 22 21.32 22.32 26.37
CA ASP A 22 21.28 22.47 24.93
C ASP A 22 21.09 21.07 24.32
N THR A 23 19.84 20.59 24.37
CA THR A 23 19.38 19.49 23.55
C THR A 23 19.29 20.04 22.13
N THR A 24 20.39 19.97 21.41
CA THR A 24 20.38 20.03 19.95
C THR A 24 19.60 18.81 19.45
N ALA A 25 18.28 18.94 19.44
CA ALA A 25 17.39 18.04 18.76
C ALA A 25 17.76 18.10 17.28
N SER A 26 18.45 17.07 16.79
CA SER A 26 18.65 16.83 15.38
C SER A 26 17.28 16.77 14.70
N ALA A 27 16.88 17.89 14.11
CA ALA A 27 15.65 18.01 13.34
C ALA A 27 15.80 17.15 12.08
N SER A 28 15.18 15.97 12.08
CA SER A 28 14.94 15.22 10.85
C SER A 28 14.08 16.07 9.92
N PRO A 29 14.39 16.15 8.61
CA PRO A 29 13.62 16.96 7.68
C PRO A 29 12.19 16.40 7.59
N SER A 30 11.20 17.24 7.86
CA SER A 30 9.82 16.92 7.51
C SER A 30 9.70 16.97 5.99
N LEU A 31 9.37 15.84 5.36
CA LEU A 31 9.06 15.78 3.93
C LEU A 31 7.81 16.62 3.66
N ASP A 32 7.98 17.71 2.92
CA ASP A 32 6.85 18.52 2.43
C ASP A 32 6.10 17.73 1.35
N SER A 33 4.79 17.55 1.53
CA SER A 33 3.92 16.78 0.62
C SER A 33 4.03 17.24 -0.84
N SER A 34 4.33 18.52 -1.04
CA SER A 34 4.48 19.13 -2.37
C SER A 34 5.73 18.66 -3.13
N LEU A 35 6.75 18.19 -2.41
CA LEU A 35 8.02 17.76 -3.00
C LEU A 35 8.12 16.24 -3.18
N ALA A 36 7.25 15.49 -2.49
CA ALA A 36 7.32 14.03 -2.44
C ALA A 36 7.31 13.36 -3.82
N LEU A 37 6.57 13.91 -4.80
CA LEU A 37 6.42 13.34 -6.14
C LEU A 37 7.39 13.93 -7.19
N ASN A 38 8.38 14.72 -6.80
CA ASN A 38 9.30 15.36 -7.76
C ASN A 38 10.44 14.43 -8.22
N GLN A 39 10.87 13.50 -7.37
CA GLN A 39 12.00 12.60 -7.65
C GLN A 39 11.70 11.20 -7.11
N THR A 40 12.27 10.19 -7.77
CA THR A 40 12.09 8.78 -7.37
C THR A 40 12.68 8.52 -5.98
N GLU A 41 13.85 9.10 -5.67
CA GLU A 41 14.50 8.94 -4.36
C GLU A 41 13.61 9.46 -3.23
N THR A 42 13.01 10.64 -3.41
CA THR A 42 12.09 11.24 -2.41
C THR A 42 10.88 10.36 -2.15
N VAL A 43 10.32 9.70 -3.19
CA VAL A 43 9.23 8.74 -3.01
C VAL A 43 9.71 7.52 -2.22
N LEU A 44 10.91 7.03 -2.49
CA LEU A 44 11.45 5.85 -1.79
C LEU A 44 11.76 6.14 -0.32
N GLU A 45 12.30 7.32 -0.02
CA GLU A 45 12.50 7.79 1.36
C GLU A 45 11.17 7.89 2.11
N LEU A 46 10.12 8.41 1.45
CA LEU A 46 8.76 8.45 2.01
C LEU A 46 8.20 7.04 2.28
N LEU A 47 8.41 6.10 1.35
CA LEU A 47 7.98 4.71 1.54
C LEU A 47 8.75 4.02 2.68
N ASP A 48 10.05 4.29 2.81
CA ASP A 48 10.86 3.80 3.93
C ASP A 48 10.37 4.37 5.26
N SER A 49 9.98 5.65 5.32
CA SER A 49 9.41 6.24 6.55
C SER A 49 8.01 5.71 6.87
N TRP A 50 7.17 5.40 5.88
CA TRP A 50 5.92 4.65 6.11
C TRP A 50 6.19 3.23 6.64
N GLN A 51 7.20 2.54 6.10
CA GLN A 51 7.58 1.21 6.58
C GLN A 51 8.10 1.25 8.03
N GLN A 52 8.97 2.22 8.36
CA GLN A 52 9.50 2.39 9.72
C GLN A 52 8.41 2.75 10.72
N ALA A 53 7.40 3.51 10.29
CA ALA A 53 6.21 3.80 11.08
C ALA A 53 5.22 2.62 11.18
N GLY A 54 5.49 1.49 10.51
CA GLY A 54 4.63 0.31 10.50
C GLY A 54 3.35 0.48 9.67
N TRP A 55 3.29 1.47 8.78
CA TRP A 55 2.11 1.75 7.95
C TRP A 55 1.99 0.75 6.79
N ILE A 56 3.11 0.47 6.13
CA ILE A 56 3.19 -0.49 5.01
C ILE A 56 4.21 -1.59 5.31
N ARG A 57 4.15 -2.70 4.58
CA ARG A 57 5.05 -3.84 4.81
C ARG A 57 6.37 -3.64 4.05
N PRO A 58 7.46 -4.29 4.48
CA PRO A 58 8.72 -4.25 3.75
C PRO A 58 8.62 -4.73 2.29
N LEU A 59 7.70 -5.65 2.02
CA LEU A 59 7.42 -6.12 0.66
C LEU A 59 6.94 -5.00 -0.26
N ASP A 60 6.12 -4.08 0.25
CA ASP A 60 5.51 -3.02 -0.55
C ASP A 60 6.59 -2.02 -1.02
N VAL A 61 7.53 -1.68 -0.15
CA VAL A 61 8.71 -0.87 -0.47
C VAL A 61 9.64 -1.60 -1.45
N ARG A 62 9.95 -2.88 -1.19
CA ARG A 62 10.80 -3.67 -2.08
C ARG A 62 10.20 -3.82 -3.47
N PHE A 63 8.88 -3.88 -3.58
CA PHE A 63 8.21 -3.92 -4.87
C PHE A 63 8.36 -2.61 -5.63
N ALA A 64 8.21 -1.45 -4.99
CA ALA A 64 8.51 -0.16 -5.63
C ALA A 64 9.98 -0.09 -6.11
N ARG A 65 10.94 -0.52 -5.27
CA ARG A 65 12.36 -0.58 -5.66
C ARG A 65 12.60 -1.50 -6.85
N LEU A 66 11.92 -2.65 -6.92
CA LEU A 66 11.98 -3.52 -8.10
C LEU A 66 11.50 -2.80 -9.38
N ILE A 67 10.44 -1.99 -9.31
CA ILE A 67 9.97 -1.21 -10.47
C ILE A 67 11.03 -0.19 -10.90
N GLN A 68 11.69 0.48 -9.94
CA GLN A 68 12.82 1.37 -10.23
C GLN A 68 13.96 0.62 -10.92
N ASP A 69 14.41 -0.50 -10.36
CA ASP A 69 15.51 -1.32 -10.90
C ASP A 69 15.21 -1.72 -12.36
N LEU A 70 13.98 -2.17 -12.65
CA LEU A 70 13.55 -2.55 -13.99
C LEU A 70 13.55 -1.38 -14.99
N SER A 71 13.12 -0.19 -14.56
CA SER A 71 13.15 1.01 -15.41
C SER A 71 14.58 1.47 -15.68
N GLU A 72 15.48 1.37 -14.69
CA GLU A 72 16.90 1.70 -14.86
C GLU A 72 17.60 0.76 -15.85
N GLU A 73 17.35 -0.55 -15.77
CA GLU A 73 17.84 -1.54 -16.73
C GLU A 73 17.41 -1.22 -18.17
N GLN A 74 16.20 -0.68 -18.32
CA GLN A 74 15.63 -0.28 -19.60
C GLN A 74 16.01 1.15 -20.03
N ARG A 75 16.81 1.87 -19.22
CA ARG A 75 17.18 3.28 -19.40
C ARG A 75 15.98 4.19 -19.58
N GLU A 76 14.92 3.89 -18.85
CA GLU A 76 13.68 4.64 -18.84
C GLU A 76 13.70 5.72 -17.75
N ALA A 77 13.28 6.93 -18.10
CA ALA A 77 13.01 7.97 -17.10
C ALA A 77 11.65 7.70 -16.43
N LEU A 78 11.68 6.95 -15.32
CA LEU A 78 10.47 6.58 -14.59
C LEU A 78 9.87 7.78 -13.84
N GLN A 79 8.55 7.94 -13.94
CA GLN A 79 7.84 8.97 -13.19
C GLN A 79 7.71 8.56 -11.71
N PRO A 80 8.02 9.44 -10.73
CA PRO A 80 7.98 9.11 -9.31
C PRO A 80 6.61 8.60 -8.83
N LEU A 81 5.52 9.12 -9.40
CA LEU A 81 4.15 8.68 -9.11
C LEU A 81 3.96 7.18 -9.35
N VAL A 82 4.64 6.59 -10.33
CA VAL A 82 4.53 5.15 -10.64
C VAL A 82 5.08 4.30 -9.49
N LEU A 83 6.15 4.73 -8.83
CA LEU A 83 6.71 4.03 -7.66
C LEU A 83 5.73 4.03 -6.48
N LEU A 84 5.11 5.18 -6.22
CA LEU A 84 4.09 5.30 -5.17
C LEU A 84 2.91 4.37 -5.48
N LEU A 85 2.35 4.44 -6.69
CA LEU A 85 1.21 3.60 -7.09
C LEU A 85 1.55 2.10 -7.07
N ALA A 86 2.80 1.72 -7.39
CA ALA A 86 3.27 0.35 -7.28
C ALA A 86 3.26 -0.15 -5.83
N ALA A 87 3.83 0.63 -4.89
CA ALA A 87 3.81 0.30 -3.46
C ALA A 87 2.39 0.20 -2.91
N LEU A 88 1.53 1.17 -3.23
CA LEU A 88 0.13 1.18 -2.79
C LEU A 88 -0.66 0.00 -3.35
N THR A 89 -0.41 -0.40 -4.59
CA THR A 89 -1.02 -1.60 -5.19
C THR A 89 -0.58 -2.86 -4.47
N SER A 90 0.71 -2.99 -4.15
CA SER A 90 1.23 -4.12 -3.36
C SER A 90 0.59 -4.16 -1.96
N HIS A 91 0.46 -3.00 -1.30
CA HIS A 91 -0.15 -2.87 0.02
C HIS A 91 -1.62 -3.34 0.00
N GLN A 92 -2.40 -2.85 -0.97
CA GLN A 92 -3.80 -3.24 -1.15
C GLN A 92 -3.97 -4.74 -1.40
N VAL A 93 -3.10 -5.32 -2.22
CA VAL A 93 -3.06 -6.76 -2.41
C VAL A 93 -2.74 -7.50 -1.12
N GLY A 94 -1.85 -6.93 -0.30
CA GLY A 94 -1.55 -7.42 1.03
C GLY A 94 -2.72 -7.51 1.98
N ARG A 95 -3.70 -6.61 1.79
CA ARG A 95 -4.93 -6.55 2.56
C ARG A 95 -6.05 -7.42 1.99
N GLY A 96 -5.76 -8.16 0.91
CA GLY A 96 -6.70 -9.10 0.29
C GLY A 96 -7.44 -8.54 -0.93
N HIS A 97 -7.16 -7.31 -1.36
CA HIS A 97 -7.71 -6.78 -2.60
C HIS A 97 -7.01 -7.40 -3.82
N VAL A 98 -7.71 -7.51 -4.95
CA VAL A 98 -7.13 -8.08 -6.18
C VAL A 98 -6.44 -6.99 -7.02
N CYS A 99 -6.96 -5.77 -6.94
CA CYS A 99 -6.51 -4.59 -7.67
C CYS A 99 -6.82 -3.33 -6.89
N VAL A 100 -6.29 -2.22 -7.37
CA VAL A 100 -6.62 -0.87 -6.89
C VAL A 100 -7.36 -0.13 -7.99
N ASP A 101 -8.57 0.35 -7.69
CA ASP A 101 -9.26 1.29 -8.57
C ASP A 101 -8.76 2.71 -8.28
N LEU A 102 -8.11 3.32 -9.27
CA LEU A 102 -7.46 4.62 -9.14
C LEU A 102 -8.45 5.75 -8.86
N ALA A 103 -9.66 5.68 -9.41
CA ALA A 103 -10.68 6.69 -9.16
C ALA A 103 -11.16 6.64 -7.69
N THR A 104 -11.38 5.44 -7.17
CA THR A 104 -11.74 5.20 -5.77
C THR A 104 -10.62 5.62 -4.82
N LEU A 105 -9.38 5.23 -5.14
CA LEU A 105 -8.19 5.60 -4.38
C LEU A 105 -8.03 7.11 -4.24
N LEU A 106 -8.19 7.85 -5.34
CA LEU A 106 -8.01 9.31 -5.32
C LEU A 106 -9.19 10.05 -4.69
N ALA A 107 -10.38 9.45 -4.65
CA ALA A 107 -11.53 10.03 -3.98
C ALA A 107 -11.42 9.97 -2.45
N ASP A 108 -10.88 8.87 -1.91
CA ASP A 108 -10.70 8.66 -0.47
C ASP A 108 -9.52 7.72 -0.19
N ALA A 109 -8.31 8.28 -0.22
CA ALA A 109 -7.07 7.51 -0.12
C ALA A 109 -6.90 6.89 1.27
N ASP A 110 -7.18 7.64 2.34
CA ASP A 110 -6.93 7.20 3.71
C ASP A 110 -7.86 6.04 4.07
N SER A 111 -9.15 6.11 3.70
CA SER A 111 -10.11 5.00 3.89
C SER A 111 -9.74 3.79 3.02
N THR A 112 -9.48 4.01 1.73
CA THR A 112 -9.13 2.94 0.78
C THR A 112 -7.89 2.19 1.24
N LEU A 113 -6.87 2.92 1.69
CA LEU A 113 -5.59 2.36 2.12
C LEU A 113 -5.59 1.87 3.57
N SER A 114 -6.50 2.39 4.38
CA SER A 114 -6.50 2.28 5.85
C SER A 114 -5.13 2.65 6.43
N LEU A 115 -4.62 3.79 5.96
CA LEU A 115 -3.33 4.36 6.33
C LEU A 115 -3.55 5.81 6.80
N PRO A 116 -2.96 6.24 7.94
CA PRO A 116 -2.19 5.43 8.89
C PRO A 116 -3.06 4.37 9.60
N PRO A 117 -2.49 3.26 10.10
CA PRO A 117 -3.23 2.25 10.83
C PRO A 117 -3.86 2.85 12.10
N GLU A 118 -5.14 2.51 12.36
CA GLU A 118 -5.90 3.02 13.52
C GLU A 118 -5.29 2.62 14.86
N GLU A 119 -4.72 1.42 14.94
CA GLU A 119 -3.95 0.95 16.09
C GLU A 119 -2.46 0.93 15.74
N PRO A 120 -1.63 1.82 16.34
CA PRO A 120 -0.19 1.78 16.13
C PRO A 120 0.37 0.46 16.64
N ILE A 121 1.05 -0.28 15.77
CA ILE A 121 1.76 -1.50 16.14
C ILE A 121 3.04 -1.09 16.88
N GLY A 122 2.94 -0.90 18.20
CA GLY A 122 4.08 -0.70 19.10
C GLY A 122 4.09 0.62 19.89
N ILE A 123 5.00 0.71 20.86
CA ILE A 123 5.19 1.84 21.79
C ILE A 123 6.10 2.91 21.16
N LEU A 124 5.98 3.16 19.85
CA LEU A 124 6.77 4.19 19.20
C LEU A 124 6.25 5.57 19.64
N PRO A 125 7.11 6.47 20.14
CA PRO A 125 6.69 7.83 20.48
C PRO A 125 6.07 8.48 19.25
N VAL A 126 4.84 8.98 19.39
CA VAL A 126 4.18 9.78 18.38
C VAL A 126 5.07 10.98 18.03
N GLN A 127 5.05 11.37 16.75
CA GLN A 127 5.29 12.73 16.22
C GLN A 127 6.56 12.96 15.40
N THR A 128 6.72 12.22 14.31
CA THR A 128 7.00 12.93 13.04
C THR A 128 5.68 13.06 12.29
N ARG A 129 5.25 14.30 12.04
CA ARG A 129 4.11 14.61 11.17
C ARG A 129 4.54 14.32 9.73
N GLN A 130 4.61 13.05 9.36
CA GLN A 130 4.90 12.67 7.98
C GLN A 130 3.61 12.77 7.16
N PRO A 131 3.72 13.12 5.87
CA PRO A 131 2.54 13.24 5.01
C PRO A 131 1.89 11.87 4.81
N GLY A 132 0.56 11.84 4.97
CA GLY A 132 -0.26 10.67 4.67
C GLY A 132 -0.43 10.47 3.17
N PRO A 133 -0.89 9.28 2.73
CA PRO A 133 -1.19 9.07 1.33
C PRO A 133 -2.28 10.02 0.82
N GLY A 134 -3.28 10.37 1.64
CA GLY A 134 -4.26 11.42 1.31
C GLY A 134 -3.62 12.77 1.02
N ASP A 135 -2.65 13.21 1.83
CA ASP A 135 -1.96 14.49 1.62
C ASP A 135 -1.17 14.52 0.30
N ILE A 136 -0.52 13.41 -0.05
CA ILE A 136 0.25 13.27 -1.29
C ILE A 136 -0.68 13.20 -2.51
N LEU A 137 -1.74 12.40 -2.42
CA LEU A 137 -2.63 12.11 -3.54
C LEU A 137 -3.68 13.19 -3.77
N ALA A 138 -3.95 14.07 -2.81
CA ALA A 138 -4.92 15.18 -2.96
C ALA A 138 -4.65 16.11 -4.15
N ARG A 139 -3.42 16.12 -4.66
CA ARG A 139 -2.99 16.95 -5.80
C ARG A 139 -2.89 16.18 -7.12
N VAL A 140 -3.21 14.89 -7.11
CA VAL A 140 -3.05 13.99 -8.25
C VAL A 140 -4.43 13.62 -8.79
N SER A 141 -4.60 13.76 -10.10
CA SER A 141 -5.82 13.36 -10.80
C SER A 141 -5.74 11.93 -11.32
N ALA A 142 -6.90 11.31 -11.57
CA ALA A 142 -6.96 9.96 -12.13
C ALA A 142 -6.32 9.90 -13.53
N ASP A 143 -6.51 10.93 -14.35
CA ASP A 143 -5.91 11.05 -15.67
C ASP A 143 -4.38 11.14 -15.59
N GLU A 144 -3.82 11.88 -14.62
CA GLU A 144 -2.37 11.92 -14.40
C GLU A 144 -1.83 10.55 -13.99
N CYS A 145 -2.50 9.82 -13.10
CA CYS A 145 -2.13 8.45 -12.74
C CYS A 145 -2.14 7.53 -13.96
N ILE A 146 -3.23 7.51 -14.73
CA ILE A 146 -3.37 6.67 -15.93
C ILE A 146 -2.31 7.05 -16.96
N SER A 147 -2.05 8.33 -17.16
CA SER A 147 -1.06 8.84 -18.10
C SER A 147 0.38 8.51 -17.68
N ALA A 148 0.70 8.60 -16.38
CA ALA A 148 1.99 8.22 -15.83
C ALA A 148 2.23 6.72 -15.98
N LEU A 149 1.26 5.90 -15.60
CA LEU A 149 1.30 4.44 -15.70
C LEU A 149 1.37 3.98 -17.16
N GLY A 150 0.61 4.59 -18.06
CA GLY A 150 0.59 4.21 -19.49
C GLY A 150 1.89 4.52 -20.24
N ARG A 151 2.76 5.39 -19.69
CA ARG A 151 4.09 5.64 -20.25
C ARG A 151 5.17 4.71 -19.68
N ALA A 152 4.90 4.10 -18.52
CA ALA A 152 5.88 3.28 -17.81
C ALA A 152 6.03 1.90 -18.47
N LEU A 153 7.26 1.51 -18.83
CA LEU A 153 7.53 0.21 -19.45
C LEU A 153 7.28 -0.98 -18.50
N ALA A 154 7.31 -0.73 -17.19
CA ALA A 154 6.95 -1.69 -16.16
C ALA A 154 5.42 -1.95 -16.06
N VAL A 155 4.61 -1.26 -16.86
CA VAL A 155 3.15 -1.38 -16.89
C VAL A 155 2.69 -1.74 -18.31
N SER A 156 1.68 -2.60 -18.44
CA SER A 156 1.00 -2.84 -19.71
C SER A 156 -0.50 -3.03 -19.50
N ASP A 157 -1.26 -3.14 -20.58
CA ASP A 157 -2.68 -3.53 -20.55
C ASP A 157 -2.89 -5.05 -20.41
N GLY A 158 -1.81 -5.80 -20.16
CA GLY A 158 -1.80 -7.26 -20.11
C GLY A 158 -1.24 -7.91 -21.39
N SER A 159 -0.99 -7.13 -22.45
CA SER A 159 -0.36 -7.60 -23.70
C SER A 159 1.09 -8.04 -23.53
N HIS A 160 1.86 -7.33 -22.70
CA HIS A 160 3.28 -7.59 -22.47
C HIS A 160 3.53 -8.26 -21.12
N THR A 161 4.73 -8.82 -20.92
CA THR A 161 5.13 -9.43 -19.63
C THR A 161 5.72 -8.41 -18.67
N THR A 162 4.84 -7.55 -18.14
CA THR A 162 5.15 -6.49 -17.17
C THR A 162 4.65 -6.83 -15.76
N PRO A 163 5.33 -6.36 -14.70
CA PRO A 163 4.92 -6.62 -13.30
C PRO A 163 3.57 -6.00 -12.94
N LEU A 164 3.25 -4.83 -13.50
CA LEU A 164 1.98 -4.15 -13.32
C LEU A 164 1.11 -4.26 -14.57
N VAL A 165 -0.20 -4.34 -14.36
CA VAL A 165 -1.21 -4.34 -15.42
C VAL A 165 -2.25 -3.27 -15.15
N LEU A 166 -2.47 -2.37 -16.11
CA LEU A 166 -3.49 -1.32 -16.05
C LEU A 166 -4.66 -1.70 -16.97
N ASN A 167 -5.86 -1.83 -16.42
CA ASN A 167 -7.08 -2.10 -17.17
C ASN A 167 -8.15 -1.04 -16.82
N GLY A 168 -8.33 -0.06 -17.71
CA GLY A 168 -9.17 1.11 -17.44
C GLY A 168 -8.62 1.92 -16.26
N THR A 169 -9.39 2.04 -15.19
CA THR A 169 -9.00 2.70 -13.93
C THR A 169 -8.36 1.76 -12.92
N ARG A 170 -8.26 0.45 -13.21
CA ARG A 170 -7.82 -0.55 -12.25
C ARG A 170 -6.37 -0.96 -12.48
N LEU A 171 -5.56 -0.83 -11.44
CA LEU A 171 -4.16 -1.24 -11.42
C LEU A 171 -4.01 -2.58 -10.68
N TYR A 172 -3.33 -3.52 -11.32
CA TYR A 172 -3.15 -4.88 -10.85
C TYR A 172 -1.68 -5.24 -10.74
N LEU A 173 -1.36 -6.13 -9.80
CA LEU A 173 -0.18 -6.97 -9.94
C LEU A 173 -0.47 -8.06 -10.98
N ARG A 174 0.49 -8.32 -11.88
CA ARG A 174 0.33 -9.27 -13.01
C ARG A 174 -0.27 -10.62 -12.61
N ARG A 175 0.21 -11.18 -11.49
CA ARG A 175 -0.25 -12.50 -10.99
C ARG A 175 -1.76 -12.52 -10.76
N PHE A 176 -2.30 -11.47 -10.14
CA PHE A 176 -3.71 -11.38 -9.79
C PHE A 176 -4.58 -11.10 -11.01
N TRP A 177 -4.11 -10.25 -11.93
CA TRP A 177 -4.76 -10.07 -13.23
C TRP A 177 -4.87 -11.40 -13.98
N ARG A 178 -3.80 -12.20 -14.04
CA ARG A 178 -3.83 -13.52 -14.70
C ARG A 178 -4.84 -14.46 -14.05
N TYR A 179 -4.98 -14.44 -12.73
CA TYR A 179 -5.97 -15.25 -12.03
C TYR A 179 -7.40 -14.82 -12.38
N GLU A 180 -7.67 -13.52 -12.42
CA GLU A 180 -8.96 -12.99 -12.85
C GLU A 180 -9.29 -13.44 -14.28
N GLN A 181 -8.34 -13.31 -15.22
CA GLN A 181 -8.53 -13.76 -16.61
C GLN A 181 -8.77 -15.27 -16.72
N GLN A 182 -8.07 -16.08 -15.94
CA GLN A 182 -8.28 -17.53 -15.90
C GLN A 182 -9.66 -17.90 -15.35
N ILE A 183 -10.10 -17.22 -14.30
CA ILE A 183 -11.43 -17.41 -13.71
C ILE A 183 -12.50 -17.02 -14.73
N ALA A 184 -12.38 -15.84 -15.35
CA ALA A 184 -13.31 -15.35 -16.36
C ALA A 184 -13.39 -16.33 -17.55
N ALA A 185 -12.25 -16.76 -18.09
CA ALA A 185 -12.20 -17.74 -19.17
C ALA A 185 -12.85 -19.08 -18.77
N GLY A 186 -12.58 -19.56 -17.55
CA GLY A 186 -13.18 -20.79 -17.02
C GLY A 186 -14.70 -20.69 -16.85
N ILE A 187 -15.21 -19.54 -16.42
CA ILE A 187 -16.66 -19.29 -16.32
C ILE A 187 -17.28 -19.29 -17.72
N VAL A 188 -16.72 -18.52 -18.66
CA VAL A 188 -17.22 -18.45 -20.05
C VAL A 188 -17.22 -19.85 -20.68
N GLN A 189 -16.15 -20.62 -20.50
CA GLN A 189 -16.06 -21.98 -21.03
C GLN A 189 -17.14 -22.90 -20.45
N ARG A 190 -17.43 -22.82 -19.14
CA ARG A 190 -18.49 -23.62 -18.51
C ARG A 190 -19.87 -23.20 -18.98
N LEU A 191 -20.11 -21.91 -19.16
CA LEU A 191 -21.39 -21.39 -19.67
C LEU A 191 -21.63 -21.77 -21.15
N ALA A 192 -20.55 -21.93 -21.93
CA ALA A 192 -20.63 -22.36 -23.32
C ALA A 192 -20.90 -23.88 -23.48
N GLN A 193 -20.76 -24.67 -22.42
CA GLN A 193 -21.08 -26.09 -22.50
C GLN A 193 -22.59 -26.31 -22.57
N PRO A 194 -23.09 -27.11 -23.53
CA PRO A 194 -24.50 -27.45 -23.60
C PRO A 194 -24.90 -28.18 -22.32
N SER A 195 -25.78 -27.55 -21.54
CA SER A 195 -26.33 -28.16 -20.34
C SER A 195 -27.37 -29.21 -20.72
N VAL A 196 -27.31 -30.39 -20.09
CA VAL A 196 -28.35 -31.43 -20.20
C VAL A 196 -29.70 -30.94 -19.64
N LEU A 197 -29.65 -29.86 -18.85
CA LEU A 197 -30.81 -29.17 -18.28
C LEU A 197 -31.25 -27.95 -19.11
N ALA A 198 -30.60 -27.67 -20.25
CA ALA A 198 -30.97 -26.53 -21.10
C ALA A 198 -32.37 -26.68 -21.72
N ASP A 199 -32.81 -27.93 -21.94
CA ASP A 199 -34.21 -28.22 -22.27
C ASP A 199 -34.99 -28.52 -20.98
N PRO A 200 -35.94 -27.65 -20.56
CA PRO A 200 -36.78 -27.89 -19.39
C PRO A 200 -37.69 -29.11 -19.54
N SER A 201 -37.89 -29.59 -20.77
CA SER A 201 -38.66 -30.80 -21.06
C SER A 201 -37.84 -32.08 -20.89
N SER A 202 -36.52 -31.96 -20.73
CA SER A 202 -35.62 -33.11 -20.61
C SER A 202 -35.91 -33.91 -19.33
N PRO A 203 -35.72 -35.24 -19.35
CA PRO A 203 -35.96 -36.07 -18.17
C PRO A 203 -35.07 -35.65 -16.99
N ALA A 204 -33.82 -35.25 -17.25
CA ALA A 204 -32.91 -34.77 -16.21
C ALA A 204 -33.39 -33.46 -15.56
N ALA A 205 -33.94 -32.52 -16.33
CA ALA A 205 -34.49 -31.27 -15.82
C ALA A 205 -35.72 -31.49 -14.94
N LYS A 206 -36.62 -32.40 -15.37
CA LYS A 206 -37.80 -32.78 -14.60
C LYS A 206 -37.43 -33.46 -13.28
N THR A 207 -36.46 -34.39 -13.29
CA THR A 207 -35.99 -35.05 -12.07
C THR A 207 -35.35 -34.05 -11.10
N LEU A 208 -34.57 -33.09 -11.59
CA LEU A 208 -33.98 -32.05 -10.74
C LEU A 208 -35.04 -31.14 -10.13
N SER A 209 -36.02 -30.67 -10.92
CA SER A 209 -37.12 -29.84 -10.42
C SER A 209 -37.89 -30.54 -9.31
N GLN A 210 -38.26 -31.81 -9.50
CA GLN A 210 -38.96 -32.61 -8.50
C GLN A 210 -38.14 -32.76 -7.19
N ALA A 211 -36.82 -32.93 -7.29
CA ALA A 211 -35.94 -33.02 -6.14
C ALA A 211 -35.82 -31.67 -5.41
N LEU A 212 -35.71 -30.55 -6.14
CA LEU A 212 -35.68 -29.21 -5.56
C LEU A 212 -37.01 -28.85 -4.89
N ASP A 213 -38.16 -29.15 -5.51
CA ASP A 213 -39.49 -28.92 -4.92
C ASP A 213 -39.72 -29.73 -3.62
N ALA A 214 -39.11 -30.93 -3.53
CA ALA A 214 -39.17 -31.75 -2.33
C ALA A 214 -38.28 -31.19 -1.20
N LEU A 215 -37.12 -30.62 -1.53
CA LEU A 215 -36.14 -30.08 -0.59
C LEU A 215 -36.45 -28.65 -0.13
N PHE A 216 -37.06 -27.84 -1.00
CA PHE A 216 -37.34 -26.41 -0.78
C PHE A 216 -38.84 -26.11 -0.74
N LYS A 217 -39.60 -26.92 -0.01
CA LYS A 217 -41.05 -26.69 0.15
C LYS A 217 -41.29 -25.28 0.71
N PRO A 218 -42.18 -24.48 0.10
CA PRO A 218 -42.56 -23.19 0.67
C PRO A 218 -43.26 -23.43 2.02
N GLN A 219 -42.84 -22.70 3.05
CA GLN A 219 -43.52 -22.65 4.36
C GLN A 219 -44.82 -21.87 4.26
#